data_AF-A0A844III1-F1
#
_entry.id   AF-A0A844III1-F1
#
_cell.length_a   1.000
_cell.length_b   1.000
_cell.length_c   1.000
_cell.angle_alpha   90.00
_cell.angle_beta   90.00
_cell.angle_gamma   90.00
#
_symmetry.space_group_name_H-M   'P 1'
#
loop_
_entity.id
_entity.type
_entity.pdbx_description
1 polymer ?
#
loop_
_entity_poly.entity_id
_entity_poly.type
_entity_poly.pdbx_seq_one_letter_code
_entity_poly.pdbx_strand_id
1 'polypeptide(L)'
;MFLKQVNPTPEQRKIFFLNPNQPTLLSGRAGSGKTTTAILRAKQLINFYKRQGLEPRVGFFVFNNTLKNYLEPLANIYLQGANFEVWVIDKWCKNFLETRGLLNYIIADESLCKFCLKQAIEAIKLSSRNPRLINYLGYDFL
;
A
#
# COMPACT_ATOMS: atom_id res chain seq x y z
N MET A 1 -1.40 -26.45 -0.55
CA MET A 1 -2.76 -26.54 -1.15
C MET A 1 -2.75 -25.71 -2.42
N PHE A 2 -2.76 -26.34 -3.60
CA PHE A 2 -2.73 -25.63 -4.88
C PHE A 2 -4.12 -25.06 -5.18
N LEU A 3 -4.24 -23.73 -5.27
CA LEU A 3 -5.48 -23.08 -5.70
C LEU A 3 -5.62 -23.26 -7.23
N LYS A 4 -6.51 -24.16 -7.65
CA LYS A 4 -6.92 -24.34 -9.06
C LYS A 4 -7.38 -23.00 -9.63
N GLN A 5 -7.16 -22.79 -10.94
CA GLN A 5 -7.77 -21.68 -11.67
C GLN A 5 -9.29 -21.72 -11.49
N VAL A 6 -9.84 -20.69 -10.86
CA VAL A 6 -11.27 -20.57 -10.58
C VAL A 6 -11.94 -19.84 -11.73
N ASN A 7 -13.00 -20.44 -12.27
CA ASN A 7 -13.86 -19.75 -13.23
C ASN A 7 -14.72 -18.71 -12.51
N PRO A 8 -14.72 -17.44 -12.96
CA PRO A 8 -15.48 -16.38 -12.30
C PRO A 8 -16.99 -16.62 -12.43
N THR A 9 -17.72 -16.37 -11.33
CA THR A 9 -19.18 -16.43 -11.30
C THR A 9 -19.81 -15.36 -12.22
N PRO A 10 -21.09 -15.50 -12.62
CA PRO A 10 -21.76 -14.48 -13.43
C PRO A 10 -21.71 -13.07 -12.82
N GLU A 11 -21.80 -12.97 -11.49
CA GLU A 11 -21.70 -11.69 -10.78
C GLU A 11 -20.29 -11.11 -10.86
N GLN A 12 -19.25 -11.93 -10.67
CA GLN A 12 -17.86 -11.51 -10.81
C GLN A 12 -17.55 -11.06 -12.24
N ARG A 13 -18.18 -11.65 -13.26
CA ARG A 13 -18.03 -11.23 -14.65
C ARG A 13 -18.55 -9.81 -14.91
N LYS A 14 -19.59 -9.35 -14.19
CA LYS A 14 -20.09 -7.97 -14.34
C LYS A 14 -19.01 -6.93 -14.04
N ILE A 15 -18.11 -7.24 -13.10
CA ILE A 15 -16.98 -6.37 -12.70
C ILE A 15 -15.97 -6.20 -13.85
N PHE A 16 -15.88 -7.18 -14.77
CA PHE A 16 -14.96 -7.10 -15.91
C PHE A 16 -15.42 -6.11 -16.97
N PHE A 17 -16.69 -5.71 -16.97
CA PHE A 17 -17.24 -4.74 -17.92
C PHE A 17 -17.28 -3.31 -17.36
N LEU A 18 -16.84 -3.10 -16.12
CA LEU A 18 -16.74 -1.77 -15.55
C LEU A 18 -15.72 -0.93 -16.33
N ASN A 19 -15.89 0.39 -16.28
CA ASN A 19 -14.99 1.33 -16.96
C ASN A 19 -13.55 1.14 -16.45
N PRO A 20 -12.56 0.93 -17.33
CA PRO A 20 -11.15 0.73 -16.94
C PRO A 20 -10.51 1.98 -16.32
N ASN A 21 -11.05 3.17 -16.57
CA ASN A 21 -10.50 4.47 -16.13
C ASN A 21 -11.20 5.04 -14.89
N GLN A 22 -12.09 4.27 -14.26
CA GLN A 22 -12.81 4.72 -13.08
C GLN A 22 -12.47 3.86 -11.86
N PRO A 23 -12.34 4.48 -10.66
CA PRO A 23 -12.17 3.73 -9.44
C PRO A 23 -13.40 2.85 -9.19
N THR A 24 -13.16 1.61 -8.74
CA THR A 24 -14.21 0.63 -8.47
C THR A 24 -14.06 0.11 -7.04
N LEU A 25 -15.14 0.18 -6.25
CA LEU A 25 -15.21 -0.45 -4.94
C LEU A 25 -15.80 -1.86 -5.07
N LEU A 26 -15.05 -2.87 -4.60
CA LEU A 26 -15.52 -4.25 -4.52
C LEU A 26 -15.88 -4.60 -3.07
N SER A 27 -17.17 -4.59 -2.76
CA SER A 27 -17.70 -4.98 -1.45
C SER A 27 -18.24 -6.41 -1.45
N GLY A 28 -18.19 -7.08 -0.29
CA GLY A 28 -18.71 -8.44 -0.13
C GLY A 28 -18.27 -9.11 1.16
N ARG A 29 -18.99 -10.15 1.58
CA ARG A 29 -18.69 -10.92 2.81
C ARG A 29 -17.33 -11.64 2.75
N ALA A 30 -16.82 -12.08 3.90
CA ALA A 30 -15.63 -12.92 3.95
C ALA A 30 -15.84 -14.18 3.08
N GLY A 31 -14.80 -14.63 2.37
CA GLY A 31 -14.89 -15.78 1.47
C GLY A 31 -15.58 -15.52 0.12
N SER A 32 -16.11 -14.33 -0.16
CA SER A 32 -16.81 -14.02 -1.42
C SER A 32 -15.92 -13.91 -2.67
N GLY A 33 -14.63 -14.25 -2.57
CA GLY A 33 -13.70 -14.23 -3.70
C GLY A 33 -13.22 -12.84 -4.15
N LYS A 34 -13.25 -11.83 -3.28
CA LYS A 34 -12.80 -10.45 -3.60
C LYS A 34 -11.38 -10.42 -4.17
N THR A 35 -10.45 -11.11 -3.52
CA THR A 35 -9.04 -11.19 -3.93
C THR A 35 -8.91 -11.79 -5.32
N THR A 36 -9.55 -12.93 -5.57
CA THR A 36 -9.56 -13.59 -6.88
C THR A 36 -10.18 -12.69 -7.95
N THR A 37 -11.28 -12.00 -7.62
CA THR A 37 -11.96 -11.08 -8.52
C THR A 37 -11.07 -9.90 -8.92
N ALA A 38 -10.33 -9.33 -7.96
CA ALA A 38 -9.37 -8.26 -8.23
C ALA A 38 -8.25 -8.71 -9.17
N ILE A 39 -7.70 -9.92 -8.97
CA ILE A 39 -6.67 -10.49 -9.85
C ILE A 39 -7.23 -10.73 -11.25
N LEU A 40 -8.42 -11.32 -11.37
CA LEU A 40 -9.07 -11.57 -12.66
C LEU A 40 -9.39 -10.26 -13.38
N ARG A 41 -9.80 -9.22 -12.65
CA ARG A 41 -9.99 -7.88 -13.20
C ARG A 41 -8.67 -7.30 -13.72
N ALA A 42 -7.57 -7.42 -12.97
CA ALA A 42 -6.26 -7.00 -13.43
C ALA A 42 -5.85 -7.73 -14.72
N LYS A 43 -6.06 -9.05 -14.80
CA LYS A 43 -5.81 -9.84 -16.03
C LYS A 43 -6.56 -9.28 -17.23
N GLN A 44 -7.85 -8.95 -17.07
CA GLN A 44 -8.67 -8.38 -18.14
C GLN A 44 -8.17 -7.00 -18.57
N LEU A 45 -7.81 -6.14 -17.62
CA LEU A 45 -7.26 -4.81 -17.91
C LEU A 45 -5.91 -4.91 -18.64
N ILE A 46 -5.04 -5.82 -18.20
CA ILE A 46 -3.76 -6.07 -18.88
C ILE A 46 -4.00 -6.45 -20.34
N ASN A 47 -4.89 -7.42 -20.59
CA ASN A 47 -5.22 -7.86 -21.94
C ASN A 47 -5.85 -6.75 -22.79
N PHE A 48 -6.71 -5.93 -22.19
CA PHE A 48 -7.35 -4.80 -22.87
C PHE A 48 -6.32 -3.77 -23.35
N TYR A 49 -5.38 -3.38 -22.49
CA TYR A 49 -4.34 -2.41 -22.84
C TYR A 49 -3.27 -3.00 -23.78
N LYS A 50 -2.90 -4.27 -23.62
CA LYS A 50 -2.01 -4.96 -24.58
C LYS A 50 -2.55 -4.98 -26.01
N ARG A 51 -3.86 -5.17 -26.18
CA ARG A 51 -4.52 -5.10 -27.49
C ARG A 51 -4.46 -3.71 -28.13
N GLN A 52 -4.18 -2.67 -27.33
CA GLN A 52 -3.99 -1.29 -27.80
C GLN A 52 -2.50 -0.98 -28.02
N GLY A 53 -1.60 -1.97 -27.94
CA GLY A 53 -0.16 -1.77 -28.08
C GLY A 53 0.52 -1.17 -26.84
N LEU A 54 -0.16 -1.17 -25.68
CA LEU A 54 0.39 -0.66 -24.42
C LEU A 54 0.87 -1.82 -23.53
N GLU A 55 1.94 -1.59 -22.77
CA GLU A 55 2.45 -2.53 -21.78
C GLU A 55 2.11 -2.04 -20.34
N PRO A 56 0.95 -2.42 -19.79
CA PRO A 56 0.49 -1.92 -18.51
C PRO A 56 1.30 -2.50 -17.34
N ARG A 57 1.55 -1.66 -16.33
CA ARG A 57 2.11 -2.06 -15.03
C ARG A 57 1.01 -2.14 -13.98
N VAL A 58 0.98 -3.22 -13.21
CA VAL A 58 -0.04 -3.43 -12.17
C VAL A 58 0.59 -3.46 -10.77
N GLY A 59 0.09 -2.62 -9.87
CA GLY A 59 0.49 -2.63 -8.45
C GLY A 59 -0.63 -3.18 -7.58
N PHE A 60 -0.34 -4.22 -6.79
CA PHE A 60 -1.20 -4.66 -5.69
C PHE A 60 -0.67 -4.14 -4.36
N PHE A 61 -1.53 -3.46 -3.60
CA PHE A 61 -1.18 -2.93 -2.28
C PHE A 61 -1.93 -3.70 -1.20
N VAL A 62 -1.20 -4.22 -0.23
CA VAL A 62 -1.75 -5.01 0.88
C VAL A 62 -1.29 -4.47 2.22
N PHE A 63 -1.97 -4.87 3.28
CA PHE A 63 -1.74 -4.35 4.62
C PHE A 63 -0.51 -4.95 5.32
N ASN A 64 -0.17 -6.21 5.07
CA ASN A 64 0.93 -6.88 5.77
C ASN A 64 1.63 -7.94 4.91
N ASN A 65 2.77 -8.43 5.40
CA ASN A 65 3.57 -9.44 4.70
C ASN A 65 2.83 -10.78 4.55
N THR A 66 1.96 -11.15 5.49
CA THR A 66 1.16 -12.38 5.38
C THR A 66 0.25 -12.35 4.16
N LEU A 67 -0.45 -11.23 3.95
CA LEU A 67 -1.30 -11.03 2.78
C LEU A 67 -0.49 -10.93 1.49
N LYS A 68 0.70 -10.31 1.53
CA LYS A 68 1.62 -10.28 0.38
C LYS A 68 2.02 -11.71 -0.02
N ASN A 69 2.54 -12.48 0.93
CA ASN A 69 3.01 -13.84 0.71
C ASN A 69 1.89 -14.79 0.26
N TYR A 70 0.64 -14.49 0.61
CA TYR A 70 -0.54 -15.19 0.10
C TYR A 70 -0.90 -14.75 -1.34
N LEU A 71 -0.94 -13.43 -1.58
CA LEU A 71 -1.43 -12.86 -2.84
C LEU A 71 -0.45 -13.07 -4.00
N GLU A 72 0.85 -12.95 -3.75
CA GLU A 72 1.88 -12.94 -4.77
C GLU A 72 1.98 -14.27 -5.55
N PRO A 73 2.00 -15.46 -4.92
CA PRO A 73 1.92 -16.72 -5.65
C PRO A 73 0.62 -16.86 -6.44
N LEU A 74 -0.50 -16.39 -5.89
CA LEU A 74 -1.80 -16.45 -6.56
C LEU A 74 -1.79 -15.56 -7.82
N ALA A 75 -1.35 -14.31 -7.69
CA ALA A 75 -1.23 -13.38 -8.80
C ALA A 75 -0.29 -13.93 -9.89
N ASN A 76 0.84 -14.54 -9.51
CA ASN A 76 1.77 -15.18 -10.45
C ASN A 76 1.10 -16.27 -11.29
N ILE A 77 0.18 -17.06 -10.73
CA ILE A 77 -0.56 -18.10 -11.48
C ILE A 77 -1.51 -17.49 -12.51
N TYR A 78 -2.20 -16.40 -12.17
CA TYR A 78 -3.22 -15.82 -13.05
C TYR A 78 -2.66 -14.81 -14.06
N LEU A 79 -1.59 -14.10 -13.71
CA LEU A 79 -1.00 -12.98 -14.44
C LEU A 79 0.36 -13.33 -15.07
N GLN A 80 0.60 -14.60 -15.38
CA GLN A 80 1.84 -15.07 -15.99
C GLN A 80 2.28 -14.19 -17.17
N GLY A 81 3.53 -13.71 -17.13
CA GLY A 81 4.10 -12.85 -18.18
C GLY A 81 3.59 -11.40 -18.18
N ALA A 82 2.81 -10.97 -17.18
CA ALA A 82 2.45 -9.58 -16.99
C ALA A 82 3.47 -8.85 -16.09
N ASN A 83 3.63 -7.54 -16.30
CA ASN A 83 4.40 -6.69 -15.42
C ASN A 83 3.55 -6.29 -14.20
N PHE A 84 3.73 -6.97 -13.09
CA PHE A 84 3.03 -6.66 -11.84
C PHE A 84 3.93 -6.78 -10.62
N GLU A 85 3.56 -6.06 -9.57
CA GLU A 85 4.25 -6.05 -8.29
C GLU A 85 3.24 -6.13 -7.13
N VAL A 86 3.63 -6.80 -6.04
CA VAL A 86 2.84 -6.84 -4.80
C VAL A 86 3.62 -6.17 -3.67
N TRP A 87 3.03 -5.15 -3.08
CA TRP A 87 3.65 -4.31 -2.07
C TRP A 87 2.85 -4.31 -0.78
N VAL A 88 3.56 -4.32 0.35
CA VAL A 88 3.01 -3.78 1.59
C VAL A 88 3.08 -2.26 1.49
N ILE A 89 1.98 -1.57 1.80
CA ILE A 89 1.82 -0.14 1.47
C ILE A 89 2.89 0.74 2.12
N ASP A 90 3.23 0.47 3.38
CA ASP A 90 4.27 1.17 4.16
C ASP A 90 5.66 1.02 3.52
N LYS A 91 6.03 -0.20 3.11
CA LYS A 91 7.29 -0.49 2.41
C LYS A 91 7.37 0.21 1.06
N TRP A 92 6.26 0.26 0.33
CA TRP A 92 6.21 0.98 -0.93
C TRP A 92 6.38 2.48 -0.73
N CYS A 93 5.70 3.08 0.24
CA CYS A 93 5.86 4.50 0.57
C CYS A 93 7.31 4.82 0.95
N LYS A 94 7.94 4.00 1.79
CA LYS A 94 9.36 4.14 2.15
C LYS A 94 10.25 4.15 0.90
N ASN A 95 10.12 3.12 0.06
CA ASN A 95 10.91 3.01 -1.17
C ASN A 95 10.65 4.17 -2.16
N PHE A 96 9.40 4.61 -2.29
CA PHE A 96 9.04 5.74 -3.14
C PHE A 96 9.74 7.02 -2.70
N LEU A 97 9.80 7.27 -1.39
CA LEU A 97 10.45 8.45 -0.86
C LEU A 97 11.97 8.39 -1.01
N GLU A 98 12.58 7.23 -0.72
CA GLU A 98 14.03 6.99 -0.87
C GLU A 98 14.49 7.18 -2.31
N THR A 99 13.79 6.59 -3.27
CA THR A 99 14.15 6.66 -4.69
C THR A 99 14.01 8.06 -5.30
N ARG A 100 13.22 8.94 -4.68
CA ARG A 100 13.05 10.33 -5.13
C ARG A 100 14.05 11.30 -4.51
N GLY A 101 14.94 10.82 -3.63
CA GLY A 101 15.88 11.67 -2.92
C GLY A 101 15.20 12.69 -2.01
N LEU A 102 13.94 12.45 -1.63
CA LEU A 102 13.14 13.39 -0.83
C LEU A 102 13.47 13.32 0.67
N LEU A 103 14.58 12.67 1.06
CA LEU A 103 14.75 12.18 2.43
C LEU A 103 15.98 12.64 3.18
N ASN A 104 15.69 13.47 4.19
CA ASN A 104 16.34 13.49 5.51
C ASN A 104 15.27 13.11 6.56
N TYR A 105 14.84 11.85 6.64
CA TYR A 105 13.97 11.39 7.74
C TYR A 105 14.62 10.29 8.56
N ILE A 106 14.12 10.12 9.78
CA ILE A 106 14.32 8.93 10.60
C ILE A 106 12.95 8.24 10.73
N ILE A 107 12.89 6.95 10.45
CA ILE A 107 11.69 6.15 10.75
C ILE A 107 11.67 5.95 12.26
N ALA A 108 10.79 6.67 12.94
CA ALA A 108 10.63 6.55 14.38
C ALA A 108 9.86 5.27 14.71
N ASP A 109 10.49 4.39 15.48
CA ASP A 109 9.79 3.30 16.12
C ASP A 109 8.91 3.81 17.28
N GLU A 110 8.17 2.91 17.91
CA GLU A 110 7.29 3.28 19.02
C GLU A 110 8.07 3.91 20.19
N SER A 111 9.29 3.43 20.45
CA SER A 111 10.16 3.93 21.52
C SER A 111 10.60 5.37 21.25
N LEU A 112 11.06 5.66 20.03
CA LEU A 112 11.47 7.00 19.62
C LEU A 112 10.26 7.94 19.60
N CYS A 113 9.10 7.49 19.10
CA CYS A 113 7.86 8.26 19.15
C CYS A 113 7.51 8.66 20.60
N LYS A 114 7.53 7.69 21.54
CA LYS A 114 7.25 7.95 22.96
C LYS A 114 8.26 8.90 23.58
N PHE A 115 9.54 8.74 23.25
CA PHE A 115 10.60 9.63 23.70
C PHE A 115 10.36 11.07 23.22
N CYS A 116 10.18 11.27 21.91
CA CYS A 116 9.92 12.59 21.33
C CYS A 116 8.65 13.25 21.91
N LEU A 117 7.58 12.48 22.08
CA LEU A 117 6.34 12.97 22.70
C LEU A 117 6.56 13.40 24.15
N LYS A 118 7.31 12.63 24.93
CA LYS A 118 7.64 12.97 26.32
C LYS A 118 8.45 14.27 26.38
N GLN A 119 9.48 14.40 25.54
CA GLN A 119 10.30 15.62 25.45
C GLN A 119 9.45 16.85 25.08
N ALA A 120 8.54 16.71 24.10
CA ALA A 120 7.66 17.79 23.70
C ALA A 120 6.71 18.23 24.83
N ILE A 121 6.14 17.27 25.58
CA ILE A 121 5.28 17.57 26.73
C ILE A 121 6.06 18.28 27.84
N GLU A 122 7.28 17.84 28.13
CA GLU A 122 8.14 18.48 29.14
C GLU A 122 8.53 19.91 28.74
N ALA A 123 8.88 20.12 27.47
CA ALA A 123 9.18 21.45 26.92
C ALA A 123 8.00 22.42 27.10
N ILE A 124 6.78 21.97 26.78
CA ILE A 124 5.55 22.78 26.96
C ILE A 124 5.30 23.10 28.45
N LYS A 125 5.53 22.15 29.36
CA LYS A 125 5.37 22.40 30.81
C LYS A 125 6.37 23.44 31.33
N LEU A 126 7.60 23.40 30.83
CA LEU A 126 8.65 24.37 31.19
C LEU A 126 8.36 25.75 30.63
N SER A 127 7.95 25.86 29.36
CA SER A 127 7.57 27.13 28.73
C SER A 127 6.38 27.80 29.42
N SER A 128 5.43 27.02 29.92
CA SER A 128 4.26 27.51 30.66
C SER A 128 4.61 28.05 32.05
N ARG A 129 5.72 27.60 32.64
CA ARG A 129 6.21 28.04 33.95
C ARG A 129 7.16 29.23 33.86
N ASN A 130 7.91 29.37 32.76
CA ASN A 130 8.79 30.51 32.55
C ASN A 130 9.02 30.77 31.04
N PRO A 131 8.26 31.68 30.41
CA PRO A 131 8.28 31.86 28.95
C PRO A 131 9.62 32.39 28.40
N ARG A 132 10.53 32.86 29.26
CA ARG A 132 11.87 33.35 28.86
C ARG A 132 12.91 32.23 28.64
N LEU A 133 12.63 30.98 29.02
CA LEU A 133 13.57 29.85 28.90
C LEU A 133 13.58 29.18 27.51
N ILE A 134 12.62 29.47 26.64
CA ILE A 134 12.46 28.80 25.33
C ILE A 134 13.68 29.05 24.43
N ASN A 135 14.34 30.21 24.56
CA ASN A 135 15.51 30.57 23.74
C ASN A 135 16.83 29.90 24.19
N TYR A 136 16.89 29.27 25.37
CA TYR A 136 18.12 28.69 25.91
C TYR A 136 18.27 27.19 25.70
N LEU A 137 17.19 26.49 25.33
CA LEU A 137 17.18 25.03 25.23
C LEU A 137 17.52 24.48 23.85
N GLY A 138 18.12 25.29 22.96
CA GLY A 138 18.83 24.84 21.75
C GLY A 138 18.27 23.54 21.16
N TYR A 139 16.99 23.54 20.80
CA TYR A 139 16.38 22.40 20.12
C TYR A 139 16.79 22.44 18.66
N ASP A 140 18.09 22.27 18.42
CA ASP A 140 18.65 21.92 17.12
C ASP A 140 18.30 20.45 16.86
N PHE A 141 17.05 20.21 16.46
CA PHE A 141 16.60 18.94 15.89
C PHE A 141 16.16 19.20 14.45
N LEU A 142 17.13 19.39 13.55
CA LEU A 142 17.05 19.09 12.11
C LEU A 142 18.46 18.76 11.60
#